data_AF-A0A519L277-F1
#
_entry.id   AF-A0A519L277-F1
#
_cell.length_a   1.000
_cell.length_b   1.000
_cell.length_c   1.000
_cell.angle_alpha   90.00
_cell.angle_beta   90.00
_cell.angle_gamma   90.00
#
_symmetry.space_group_name_H-M   'P 1'
#
loop_
_entity.id
_entity.type
_entity.pdbx_description
1 polymer ?
#
loop_
_entity_poly.entity_id
_entity_poly.type
_entity_poly.pdbx_seq_one_letter_code
_entity_poly.pdbx_strand_id
1 'polypeptide(L)'
;EGDFSQSVANRLNIPIGKNPVVFVIKKNKSILENLIDWFSKDVNAKIIDGSPKLFDVPVLIIDDEADAASVNASKSIEDIKTINKLIRTLLNLFNQNTFIGYTATPYANLFISQEHNEDLTTIVKNKEYKIGEDLFPRDFIINIKAPTNYIGAAKIFGFENPNGEEKEPLDIFRAIDDYDPPFFKTINKFNKEDLPEYLPKSLEKAIQSFILTCAIRRLRGHENKHNSMLIHVALLVKWIDRVASLVNEKTKEYANSIRSEDAEILQELKELYETDFVPTTDNVLENLDYKDIRIKEHSWEEVKGELKKAVSKIDVRSVHGTRSTTNLEYHNIEEIDYNRHENGLSVIAVGGSRLSRGITLEGLSVSYYLRTTKMYDSLMQMGRWFGYRPGYVDLCRLYTTEQIFEWFNHITMATEEMRNDFDEMTASHQRPKDFRLKVRNHHGLMTITSLAKLNFSKNIEISFSGTNPQTYQLLKTKSAIESNFKNYQSLLDIGNKPFEIIKHKESDNIPRYVLIKDFDKEKIATFLD
;
A
#
# COMPACT_ATOMS: atom_id res chain seq x y z
N GLU A 1 -10.78 30.00 4.76
CA GLU A 1 -10.53 28.59 5.14
C GLU A 1 -11.65 28.11 6.04
N GLY A 2 -12.27 26.99 5.70
CA GLY A 2 -13.41 26.44 6.43
C GLY A 2 -14.18 25.47 5.55
N ASP A 3 -14.67 24.39 6.16
CA ASP A 3 -15.55 23.42 5.50
C ASP A 3 -16.95 24.02 5.25
N PHE A 4 -17.81 23.33 4.52
CA PHE A 4 -19.15 23.84 4.18
C PHE A 4 -19.93 24.26 5.44
N SER A 5 -20.45 25.49 5.41
CA SER A 5 -21.31 26.05 6.44
C SER A 5 -22.54 26.69 5.81
N GLN A 6 -23.71 26.29 6.30
CA GLN A 6 -25.00 26.81 5.83
C GLN A 6 -25.12 28.32 6.04
N SER A 7 -24.54 28.88 7.11
CA SER A 7 -24.57 30.33 7.36
C SER A 7 -23.78 31.11 6.30
N VAL A 8 -22.65 30.56 5.84
CA VAL A 8 -21.84 31.16 4.78
C VAL A 8 -22.55 31.04 3.44
N ALA A 9 -23.09 29.87 3.12
CA ALA A 9 -23.82 29.63 1.87
C ALA A 9 -25.05 30.56 1.74
N ASN A 10 -25.85 30.68 2.81
CA ASN A 10 -27.01 31.58 2.84
C ASN A 10 -26.61 33.06 2.70
N ARG A 11 -25.51 33.48 3.34
CA ARG A 11 -25.00 34.85 3.22
C ARG A 11 -24.53 35.18 1.80
N LEU A 12 -23.95 34.21 1.11
CA LEU A 12 -23.47 34.38 -0.28
C LEU A 12 -24.60 34.33 -1.31
N ASN A 13 -25.81 33.92 -0.93
CA ASN A 13 -26.99 33.79 -1.80
C ASN A 13 -26.67 33.10 -3.14
N ILE A 14 -25.95 31.96 -3.05
CA ILE A 14 -25.43 31.26 -4.22
C ILE A 14 -26.60 30.75 -5.08
N PRO A 15 -26.74 31.20 -6.35
CA PRO A 15 -27.86 30.80 -7.19
C PRO A 15 -27.63 29.39 -7.76
N ILE A 16 -28.21 28.38 -7.10
CA ILE A 16 -28.18 26.99 -7.56
C ILE A 16 -28.96 26.85 -8.87
N GLY A 17 -28.40 26.09 -9.83
CA GLY A 17 -29.01 25.83 -11.14
C GLY A 17 -28.78 26.89 -12.22
N LYS A 18 -28.29 28.10 -11.87
CA LYS A 18 -27.99 29.15 -12.87
C LYS A 18 -26.54 29.17 -13.34
N ASN A 19 -25.61 28.97 -12.40
CA ASN A 19 -24.17 28.95 -12.67
C ASN A 19 -23.56 27.66 -12.10
N PRO A 20 -22.46 27.14 -12.69
CA PRO A 20 -21.69 26.08 -12.07
C PRO A 20 -21.17 26.50 -10.70
N VAL A 21 -21.43 25.69 -9.68
CA VAL A 21 -20.94 25.90 -8.31
C VAL A 21 -20.13 24.68 -7.91
N VAL A 22 -18.93 24.92 -7.37
CA VAL A 22 -18.05 23.85 -6.88
C VAL A 22 -18.02 23.89 -5.35
N PHE A 23 -18.31 22.74 -4.74
CA PHE A 23 -18.19 22.53 -3.30
C PHE A 23 -17.03 21.58 -3.02
N VAL A 24 -16.13 21.99 -2.12
CA VAL A 24 -15.07 21.12 -1.58
C VAL A 24 -15.41 20.88 -0.12
N ILE A 25 -15.77 19.64 0.21
CA ILE A 25 -16.29 19.26 1.53
C ILE A 25 -15.62 18.02 2.07
N LYS A 26 -15.54 17.87 3.39
CA LYS A 26 -15.13 16.60 4.00
C LYS A 26 -16.28 15.60 4.04
N LYS A 27 -15.96 14.31 3.92
CA LYS A 27 -16.85 13.16 4.18
C LYS A 27 -17.19 13.05 5.67
N ASN A 28 -17.96 14.00 6.18
CA ASN A 28 -18.31 14.11 7.59
C ASN A 28 -19.84 14.20 7.75
N LYS A 29 -20.37 13.49 8.76
CA LYS A 29 -21.80 13.43 9.06
C LYS A 29 -22.46 14.81 9.09
N SER A 30 -21.96 15.70 9.94
CA SER A 30 -22.60 17.00 10.17
C SER A 30 -22.59 17.87 8.92
N ILE A 31 -21.52 17.80 8.14
CA ILE A 31 -21.35 18.58 6.90
C ILE A 31 -22.31 18.08 5.82
N LEU A 32 -22.39 16.77 5.62
CA LEU A 32 -23.32 16.16 4.66
C LEU A 32 -24.79 16.44 5.05
N GLU A 33 -25.14 16.32 6.35
CA GLU A 33 -26.48 16.65 6.83
C GLU A 33 -26.84 18.13 6.59
N ASN A 34 -25.89 19.04 6.82
CA ASN A 34 -26.11 20.47 6.57
C ASN A 34 -26.28 20.76 5.06
N LEU A 35 -25.53 20.06 4.20
CA LEU A 35 -25.60 20.22 2.75
C LEU A 35 -26.94 19.70 2.20
N ILE A 36 -27.36 18.51 2.63
CA ILE A 36 -28.68 17.93 2.28
C ILE A 36 -29.81 18.87 2.72
N ASP A 37 -29.77 19.34 3.97
CA ASP A 37 -30.77 20.27 4.49
C ASP A 37 -30.80 21.59 3.70
N TRP A 38 -29.64 22.13 3.33
CA TRP A 38 -29.54 23.35 2.54
C TRP A 38 -30.15 23.18 1.14
N PHE A 39 -29.78 22.12 0.41
CA PHE A 39 -30.36 21.81 -0.90
C PHE A 39 -31.86 21.51 -0.83
N SER A 40 -32.34 20.88 0.26
CA SER A 40 -33.78 20.61 0.45
C SER A 40 -34.66 21.86 0.57
N LYS A 41 -34.06 23.04 0.80
CA LYS A 41 -34.74 24.34 0.95
C LYS A 41 -34.72 25.18 -0.33
N ASP A 42 -34.09 24.67 -1.39
CA ASP A 42 -34.05 25.39 -2.66
C ASP A 42 -35.45 25.52 -3.27
N VAL A 43 -35.68 26.61 -4.00
CA VAL A 43 -36.98 26.92 -4.62
C VAL A 43 -37.38 25.93 -5.71
N ASN A 44 -36.41 25.22 -6.30
CA ASN A 44 -36.66 24.21 -7.32
C ASN A 44 -36.92 22.81 -6.73
N ALA A 45 -36.89 22.67 -5.38
CA ALA A 45 -37.20 21.42 -4.72
C ALA A 45 -38.70 21.11 -4.81
N LYS A 46 -39.03 19.93 -5.32
CA LYS A 46 -40.39 19.39 -5.38
C LYS A 46 -40.47 18.12 -4.54
N ILE A 47 -41.59 17.89 -3.87
CA ILE A 47 -41.78 16.64 -3.12
C ILE A 47 -42.26 15.56 -4.07
N ILE A 48 -41.52 14.45 -4.16
CA ILE A 48 -41.85 13.26 -4.95
C ILE A 48 -41.65 12.03 -4.07
N ASP A 49 -42.65 11.15 -4.05
CA ASP A 49 -42.68 9.93 -3.23
C ASP A 49 -42.33 10.19 -1.76
N GLY A 50 -42.85 11.30 -1.20
CA GLY A 50 -42.61 11.70 0.19
C GLY A 50 -41.24 12.32 0.47
N SER A 51 -40.37 12.47 -0.54
CA SER A 51 -39.01 13.01 -0.40
C SER A 51 -38.78 14.25 -1.28
N PRO A 52 -38.01 15.27 -0.82
CA PRO A 52 -37.65 16.39 -1.67
C PRO A 52 -36.71 15.93 -2.79
N LYS A 53 -36.95 16.42 -4.01
CA LYS A 53 -36.08 16.26 -5.19
C LYS A 53 -35.88 17.59 -5.92
N LEU A 54 -34.64 17.86 -6.30
CA LEU A 54 -34.24 19.00 -7.11
C LEU A 54 -34.33 18.65 -8.60
N PHE A 55 -35.15 19.42 -9.31
CA PHE A 55 -35.28 19.37 -10.77
C PHE A 55 -34.44 20.46 -11.42
N ASP A 56 -34.01 20.21 -12.65
CA ASP A 56 -33.27 21.18 -13.49
C ASP A 56 -31.93 21.66 -12.90
N VAL A 57 -31.40 20.92 -11.92
CA VAL A 57 -30.09 21.14 -11.33
C VAL A 57 -29.28 19.84 -11.44
N PRO A 58 -28.40 19.71 -12.45
CA PRO A 58 -27.51 18.56 -12.53
C PRO A 58 -26.41 18.63 -11.46
N VAL A 59 -26.09 17.50 -10.85
CA VAL A 59 -24.99 17.39 -9.87
C VAL A 59 -23.96 16.36 -10.32
N LEU A 60 -22.68 16.71 -10.14
CA LEU A 60 -21.55 15.80 -10.25
C LEU A 60 -20.90 15.69 -8.88
N ILE A 61 -20.87 14.49 -8.32
CA ILE A 61 -20.18 14.18 -7.06
C ILE A 61 -18.91 13.40 -7.40
N ILE A 62 -17.77 13.95 -7.02
CA ILE A 62 -16.47 13.29 -7.11
C ILE A 62 -16.05 12.90 -5.70
N ASP A 63 -15.89 11.60 -5.47
CA ASP A 63 -15.44 11.05 -4.20
C ASP A 63 -13.98 10.64 -4.31
N ASP A 64 -13.09 11.46 -3.74
CA ASP A 64 -11.66 11.13 -3.61
C ASP A 64 -11.44 10.12 -2.47
N GLU A 65 -10.66 9.09 -2.72
CA GLU A 65 -10.53 7.89 -1.86
C GLU A 65 -11.89 7.20 -1.64
N ALA A 66 -12.55 6.86 -2.75
CA ALA A 66 -13.87 6.24 -2.78
C ALA A 66 -13.91 4.81 -2.17
N ASP A 67 -12.77 4.19 -1.94
CA ASP A 67 -12.64 2.90 -1.25
C ASP A 67 -12.70 3.06 0.28
N ALA A 68 -12.57 4.28 0.83
CA ALA A 68 -12.47 4.51 2.26
C ALA A 68 -13.83 4.55 2.99
N ALA A 69 -14.43 5.73 3.14
CA ALA A 69 -15.55 6.00 4.05
C ALA A 69 -16.94 5.88 3.39
N SER A 70 -17.01 5.91 2.06
CA SER A 70 -18.25 5.84 1.29
C SER A 70 -18.76 4.42 1.09
N VAL A 71 -17.90 3.41 1.17
CA VAL A 71 -18.28 1.99 1.07
C VAL A 71 -19.11 1.56 2.27
N ASN A 72 -20.25 0.89 2.02
CA ASN A 72 -21.06 0.31 3.09
C ASN A 72 -20.40 -0.98 3.64
N ALA A 73 -19.95 -0.94 4.89
CA ALA A 73 -19.28 -2.06 5.55
C ALA A 73 -20.21 -2.89 6.45
N SER A 74 -21.52 -2.87 6.19
CA SER A 74 -22.52 -3.65 6.93
C SER A 74 -22.70 -5.06 6.32
N LYS A 75 -23.33 -5.96 7.10
CA LYS A 75 -23.59 -7.35 6.68
C LYS A 75 -24.91 -7.53 5.93
N SER A 76 -25.77 -6.53 5.94
CA SER A 76 -27.11 -6.57 5.37
C SER A 76 -27.35 -5.28 4.60
N ILE A 77 -28.08 -5.39 3.49
CA ILE A 77 -28.54 -4.23 2.70
C ILE A 77 -29.46 -3.29 3.50
N GLU A 78 -30.08 -3.79 4.58
CA GLU A 78 -30.95 -3.05 5.50
C GLU A 78 -30.17 -2.18 6.51
N ASP A 79 -28.97 -2.61 6.93
CA ASP A 79 -28.12 -1.82 7.83
C ASP A 79 -27.18 -0.96 6.99
N ILE A 80 -27.28 0.37 7.05
CA ILE A 80 -26.45 1.26 6.23
C ILE A 80 -25.62 2.18 7.12
N LYS A 81 -24.30 2.19 6.88
CA LYS A 81 -23.40 3.09 7.62
C LYS A 81 -23.67 4.56 7.31
N THR A 82 -23.51 5.40 8.33
CA THR A 82 -23.94 6.81 8.31
C THR A 82 -23.44 7.60 7.11
N ILE A 83 -22.16 7.48 6.73
CA ILE A 83 -21.59 8.26 5.62
C ILE A 83 -22.13 7.77 4.27
N ASN A 84 -22.09 6.45 4.01
CA ASN A 84 -22.69 5.84 2.81
C ASN A 84 -24.16 6.26 2.66
N LYS A 85 -24.94 6.15 3.74
CA LYS A 85 -26.34 6.57 3.79
C LYS A 85 -26.55 8.02 3.37
N LEU A 86 -25.75 8.95 3.91
CA LEU A 86 -25.87 10.37 3.60
C LEU A 86 -25.46 10.69 2.16
N ILE A 87 -24.43 10.03 1.62
CA ILE A 87 -24.03 10.20 0.21
C ILE A 87 -25.14 9.72 -0.72
N ARG A 88 -25.71 8.54 -0.46
CA ARG A 88 -26.83 7.97 -1.24
C ARG A 88 -28.10 8.82 -1.15
N THR A 89 -28.36 9.40 0.03
CA THR A 89 -29.45 10.37 0.23
C THR A 89 -29.21 11.65 -0.58
N LEU A 90 -27.98 12.17 -0.55
CA LEU A 90 -27.61 13.37 -1.30
C LEU A 90 -27.71 13.14 -2.81
N LEU A 91 -27.27 12.00 -3.33
CA LEU A 91 -27.43 11.65 -4.75
C LEU A 91 -28.91 11.58 -5.14
N ASN A 92 -29.73 10.90 -4.36
CA ASN A 92 -31.16 10.74 -4.63
C ASN A 92 -31.95 12.07 -4.53
N LEU A 93 -31.41 13.08 -3.85
CA LEU A 93 -31.98 14.43 -3.80
C LEU A 93 -31.99 15.10 -5.19
N PHE A 94 -31.08 14.74 -6.10
CA PHE A 94 -31.00 15.35 -7.43
C PHE A 94 -31.56 14.40 -8.49
N ASN A 95 -32.49 14.89 -9.31
CA ASN A 95 -33.07 14.09 -10.40
C ASN A 95 -32.04 13.75 -11.49
N GLN A 96 -31.05 14.62 -11.69
CA GLN A 96 -29.92 14.41 -12.60
C GLN A 96 -28.65 14.41 -11.77
N ASN A 97 -28.04 13.24 -11.59
CA ASN A 97 -26.83 13.08 -10.81
C ASN A 97 -25.82 12.14 -11.48
N THR A 98 -24.55 12.35 -11.17
CA THR A 98 -23.46 11.44 -11.53
C THR A 98 -22.50 11.33 -10.35
N PHE A 99 -22.13 10.10 -10.01
CA PHE A 99 -21.15 9.80 -8.97
C PHE A 99 -19.89 9.24 -9.62
N ILE A 100 -18.74 9.85 -9.34
CA ILE A 100 -17.43 9.38 -9.78
C ILE A 100 -16.60 9.05 -8.53
N GLY A 101 -16.34 7.77 -8.31
CA GLY A 101 -15.37 7.34 -7.31
C GLY A 101 -13.97 7.38 -7.89
N TYR A 102 -13.07 8.12 -7.25
CA TYR A 102 -11.65 8.21 -7.61
C TYR A 102 -10.81 7.58 -6.50
N THR A 103 -10.00 6.57 -6.83
CA THR A 103 -9.15 5.88 -5.84
C THR A 103 -8.00 5.16 -6.54
N ALA A 104 -6.88 5.02 -5.82
CA ALA A 104 -5.76 4.20 -6.24
C ALA A 104 -5.99 2.69 -5.97
N THR A 105 -6.89 2.36 -5.05
CA THR A 105 -7.11 1.00 -4.51
C THR A 105 -8.59 0.61 -4.57
N PRO A 106 -9.16 0.37 -5.77
CA PRO A 106 -10.61 0.18 -5.94
C PRO A 106 -11.15 -1.15 -5.40
N TYR A 107 -10.36 -1.92 -4.64
CA TYR A 107 -10.73 -3.24 -4.13
C TYR A 107 -12.08 -3.24 -3.44
N ALA A 108 -12.31 -2.32 -2.50
CA ALA A 108 -13.55 -2.26 -1.74
C ALA A 108 -14.75 -1.89 -2.62
N ASN A 109 -14.55 -1.05 -3.63
CA ASN A 109 -15.60 -0.60 -4.54
C ASN A 109 -16.14 -1.75 -5.39
N LEU A 110 -15.29 -2.69 -5.77
CA LEU A 110 -15.69 -3.88 -6.54
C LEU A 110 -16.61 -4.83 -5.77
N PHE A 111 -16.57 -4.78 -4.43
CA PHE A 111 -17.36 -5.65 -3.56
C PHE A 111 -18.61 -4.97 -2.97
N ILE A 112 -18.94 -3.75 -3.43
CA ILE A 112 -20.20 -3.10 -3.07
C ILE A 112 -21.38 -3.90 -3.63
N SER A 113 -22.43 -4.06 -2.81
CA SER A 113 -23.67 -4.72 -3.24
C SER A 113 -24.30 -4.00 -4.43
N GLN A 114 -24.77 -4.79 -5.40
CA GLN A 114 -25.62 -4.28 -6.49
C GLN A 114 -27.11 -4.31 -6.12
N GLU A 115 -27.47 -4.97 -5.02
CA GLU A 115 -28.83 -5.03 -4.50
C GLU A 115 -29.13 -3.80 -3.61
N HIS A 116 -30.33 -3.25 -3.75
CA HIS A 116 -30.82 -2.11 -2.98
C HIS A 116 -32.31 -2.29 -2.65
N ASN A 117 -32.68 -1.92 -1.42
CA ASN A 117 -34.07 -1.80 -0.99
C ASN A 117 -34.56 -0.34 -1.19
N GLU A 118 -35.49 -0.14 -2.13
CA GLU A 118 -36.04 1.17 -2.53
C GLU A 118 -36.94 1.82 -1.47
N ASP A 119 -37.41 1.06 -0.48
CA ASP A 119 -38.29 1.54 0.59
C ASP A 119 -37.51 2.16 1.76
N LEU A 120 -36.17 2.09 1.73
CA LEU A 120 -35.34 2.59 2.81
C LEU A 120 -35.38 4.12 2.90
N THR A 121 -35.73 4.63 4.08
CA THR A 121 -35.73 6.07 4.39
C THR A 121 -34.76 6.43 5.51
N THR A 122 -34.44 7.72 5.60
CA THR A 122 -33.69 8.26 6.73
C THR A 122 -34.11 9.68 7.08
N ILE A 123 -33.90 10.05 8.34
CA ILE A 123 -34.21 11.38 8.83
C ILE A 123 -32.93 12.21 8.87
N VAL A 124 -32.93 13.35 8.17
CA VAL A 124 -31.88 14.36 8.20
C VAL A 124 -32.50 15.70 8.63
N LYS A 125 -32.01 16.27 9.73
CA LYS A 125 -32.49 17.57 10.26
C LYS A 125 -34.03 17.68 10.34
N ASN A 126 -34.68 16.63 10.86
CA ASN A 126 -36.15 16.51 11.05
C ASN A 126 -36.98 16.39 9.76
N LYS A 127 -36.36 16.07 8.62
CA LYS A 127 -37.05 15.72 7.37
C LYS A 127 -36.72 14.29 6.97
N GLU A 128 -37.70 13.57 6.45
CA GLU A 128 -37.51 12.23 5.92
C GLU A 128 -37.06 12.27 4.45
N TYR A 129 -36.13 11.40 4.09
CA TYR A 129 -35.58 11.27 2.74
C TYR A 129 -35.48 9.80 2.37
N LYS A 130 -35.73 9.47 1.10
CA LYS A 130 -35.43 8.16 0.55
C LYS A 130 -33.92 8.00 0.34
N ILE A 131 -33.39 6.84 0.72
CA ILE A 131 -32.00 6.46 0.48
C ILE A 131 -31.93 5.87 -0.93
N GLY A 132 -31.05 6.39 -1.80
CA GLY A 132 -30.85 5.84 -3.14
C GLY A 132 -30.07 4.53 -3.18
N GLU A 133 -29.78 4.05 -4.39
CA GLU A 133 -28.97 2.87 -4.67
C GLU A 133 -27.56 2.96 -4.05
N ASP A 134 -26.88 1.82 -3.87
CA ASP A 134 -25.51 1.81 -3.37
C ASP A 134 -24.49 2.23 -4.45
N LEU A 135 -23.24 2.48 -4.04
CA LEU A 135 -22.22 3.16 -4.84
C LEU A 135 -21.37 2.20 -5.70
N PHE A 136 -21.90 1.03 -6.06
CA PHE A 136 -21.22 0.13 -6.97
C PHE A 136 -21.05 0.82 -8.34
N PRO A 137 -19.85 0.82 -8.95
CA PRO A 137 -19.58 1.52 -10.21
C PRO A 137 -20.24 0.79 -11.40
N ARG A 138 -21.56 0.77 -11.47
CA ARG A 138 -22.33 -0.08 -12.40
C ARG A 138 -22.19 0.30 -13.88
N ASP A 139 -21.85 1.55 -14.16
CA ASP A 139 -21.90 2.13 -15.50
C ASP A 139 -20.54 2.04 -16.21
N PHE A 140 -19.45 2.36 -15.51
CA PHE A 140 -18.08 2.29 -16.06
C PHE A 140 -17.03 2.18 -14.95
N ILE A 141 -15.87 1.63 -15.30
CA ILE A 141 -14.61 1.74 -14.56
C ILE A 141 -13.54 2.05 -15.61
N ILE A 142 -12.72 3.07 -15.37
CA ILE A 142 -11.68 3.49 -16.31
C ILE A 142 -10.34 3.47 -15.59
N ASN A 143 -9.39 2.72 -16.15
CA ASN A 143 -8.00 2.79 -15.72
C ASN A 143 -7.33 4.05 -16.27
N ILE A 144 -6.79 4.86 -15.36
CA ILE A 144 -5.91 5.96 -15.75
C ILE A 144 -4.49 5.41 -15.82
N LYS A 145 -3.95 5.31 -17.04
CA LYS A 145 -2.58 4.82 -17.26
C LYS A 145 -1.59 5.84 -16.73
N ALA A 146 -0.64 5.35 -15.92
CA ALA A 146 0.44 6.18 -15.44
C ALA A 146 1.39 6.54 -16.60
N PRO A 147 1.95 7.75 -16.63
CA PRO A 147 3.02 8.10 -17.54
C PRO A 147 4.22 7.15 -17.41
N THR A 148 5.01 6.99 -18.49
CA THR A 148 6.17 6.07 -18.52
C THR A 148 7.23 6.40 -17.46
N ASN A 149 7.34 7.67 -17.08
CA ASN A 149 8.27 8.16 -16.06
C ASN A 149 7.77 8.01 -14.60
N TYR A 150 6.61 7.39 -14.40
CA TYR A 150 6.13 7.01 -13.07
C TYR A 150 6.70 5.64 -12.65
N ILE A 151 7.15 5.54 -11.40
CA ILE A 151 7.62 4.28 -10.80
C ILE A 151 6.51 3.68 -9.94
N GLY A 152 5.84 2.66 -10.47
CA GLY A 152 4.78 1.91 -9.78
C GLY A 152 5.26 0.60 -9.15
N ALA A 153 4.35 -0.10 -8.49
CA ALA A 153 4.62 -1.37 -7.79
C ALA A 153 5.18 -2.44 -8.74
N ALA A 154 4.61 -2.55 -9.95
CA ALA A 154 5.08 -3.44 -11.02
C ALA A 154 6.57 -3.30 -11.35
N LYS A 155 7.13 -2.09 -11.29
CA LYS A 155 8.55 -1.85 -11.57
C LYS A 155 9.43 -2.24 -10.38
N ILE A 156 8.96 -1.99 -9.17
CA ILE A 156 9.77 -2.19 -7.96
C ILE A 156 9.81 -3.66 -7.55
N PHE A 157 8.68 -4.35 -7.66
CA PHE A 157 8.53 -5.73 -7.19
C PHE A 157 8.52 -6.76 -8.31
N GLY A 158 8.50 -6.31 -9.57
CA GLY A 158 8.30 -7.16 -10.73
C GLY A 158 6.89 -7.76 -10.75
N PHE A 159 6.56 -8.37 -11.87
CA PHE A 159 5.42 -9.29 -11.95
C PHE A 159 5.61 -10.23 -13.14
N GLU A 160 5.10 -11.45 -12.97
CA GLU A 160 4.95 -12.44 -14.04
C GLU A 160 3.47 -12.52 -14.41
N ASN A 161 3.13 -12.13 -15.64
CA ASN A 161 1.78 -12.34 -16.15
C ASN A 161 1.70 -13.67 -16.91
N PRO A 162 0.71 -14.54 -16.65
CA PRO A 162 0.46 -15.76 -17.44
C PRO A 162 0.31 -15.52 -18.95
N ASN A 163 0.02 -14.29 -19.37
CA ASN A 163 -0.11 -13.90 -20.79
C ASN A 163 1.24 -13.58 -21.47
N GLY A 164 2.38 -13.74 -20.78
CA GLY A 164 3.73 -13.66 -21.36
C GLY A 164 4.45 -12.31 -21.24
N GLU A 165 3.86 -11.31 -20.56
CA GLU A 165 4.57 -10.09 -20.19
C GLU A 165 5.23 -10.27 -18.80
N GLU A 166 6.56 -10.31 -18.79
CA GLU A 166 7.38 -10.37 -17.58
C GLU A 166 8.11 -9.04 -17.43
N LYS A 167 8.07 -8.49 -16.22
CA LYS A 167 8.89 -7.33 -15.84
C LYS A 167 9.76 -7.71 -14.66
N GLU A 168 11.06 -7.68 -14.88
CA GLU A 168 12.06 -7.82 -13.83
C GLU A 168 11.92 -6.68 -12.80
N PRO A 169 12.07 -6.97 -11.50
CA PRO A 169 12.11 -5.94 -10.47
C PRO A 169 13.37 -5.09 -10.61
N LEU A 170 13.25 -3.78 -10.32
CA LEU A 170 14.42 -2.93 -10.11
C LEU A 170 15.21 -3.41 -8.89
N ASP A 171 16.55 -3.46 -9.00
CA ASP A 171 17.44 -3.89 -7.92
C ASP A 171 17.62 -2.83 -6.81
N ILE A 172 16.50 -2.41 -6.22
CA ILE A 172 16.45 -1.46 -5.11
C ILE A 172 16.10 -2.15 -3.78
N PHE A 173 15.79 -3.44 -3.79
CA PHE A 173 15.40 -4.20 -2.60
C PHE A 173 16.61 -4.75 -1.84
N ARG A 174 16.65 -4.54 -0.53
CA ARG A 174 17.68 -5.07 0.38
C ARG A 174 17.01 -5.87 1.49
N ALA A 175 17.25 -7.17 1.49
CA ALA A 175 16.68 -8.07 2.49
C ALA A 175 17.21 -7.76 3.90
N ILE A 176 16.32 -7.83 4.89
CA ILE A 176 16.65 -7.67 6.32
C ILE A 176 16.24 -8.92 7.09
N ASP A 177 17.16 -9.45 7.89
CA ASP A 177 16.94 -10.56 8.83
C ASP A 177 17.51 -10.32 10.24
N ASP A 178 18.29 -9.25 10.45
CA ASP A 178 19.07 -8.96 11.66
C ASP A 178 18.37 -8.08 12.71
N TYR A 179 17.08 -7.83 12.55
CA TYR A 179 16.34 -6.84 13.36
C TYR A 179 15.68 -7.41 14.62
N ASP A 180 15.64 -8.73 14.80
CA ASP A 180 14.94 -9.40 15.91
C ASP A 180 15.87 -10.36 16.67
N PRO A 181 16.50 -9.93 17.79
CA PRO A 181 16.51 -8.59 18.40
C PRO A 181 17.31 -7.56 17.56
N PRO A 182 17.18 -6.23 17.77
CA PRO A 182 16.62 -5.49 18.92
C PRO A 182 15.18 -4.96 18.78
N PHE A 183 14.52 -5.07 17.61
CA PHE A 183 13.21 -4.46 17.37
C PHE A 183 11.99 -5.36 17.62
N PHE A 184 12.21 -6.66 17.80
CA PHE A 184 11.22 -7.72 17.98
C PHE A 184 10.13 -7.79 16.90
N LYS A 185 9.96 -8.96 16.24
CA LYS A 185 8.88 -9.17 15.27
C LYS A 185 7.50 -8.80 15.83
N THR A 186 7.24 -9.16 17.09
CA THR A 186 5.95 -8.88 17.75
C THR A 186 6.16 -8.16 19.08
N ILE A 187 5.61 -6.95 19.20
CA ILE A 187 5.50 -6.25 20.49
C ILE A 187 4.18 -6.65 21.14
N ASN A 188 4.26 -7.21 22.35
CA ASN A 188 3.16 -7.70 23.17
C ASN A 188 3.22 -7.09 24.59
N LYS A 189 2.34 -7.52 25.49
CA LYS A 189 2.26 -6.96 26.85
C LYS A 189 3.53 -7.20 27.69
N PHE A 190 4.33 -8.21 27.36
CA PHE A 190 5.51 -8.61 28.12
C PHE A 190 6.77 -7.87 27.68
N ASN A 191 6.93 -7.57 26.39
CA ASN A 191 8.14 -6.92 25.85
C ASN A 191 7.94 -5.46 25.41
N LYS A 192 6.76 -4.88 25.61
CA LYS A 192 6.48 -3.48 25.21
C LYS A 192 7.37 -2.43 25.88
N GLU A 193 7.95 -2.74 27.05
CA GLU A 193 8.88 -1.84 27.76
C GLU A 193 10.35 -2.22 27.50
N ASP A 194 10.63 -3.31 26.78
CA ASP A 194 11.98 -3.75 26.42
C ASP A 194 12.48 -2.94 25.22
N LEU A 195 12.82 -1.67 25.48
CA LEU A 195 13.24 -0.72 24.46
C LEU A 195 14.59 -1.13 23.83
N PRO A 196 14.81 -0.84 22.53
CA PRO A 196 16.06 -1.20 21.88
C PRO A 196 17.24 -0.42 22.45
N GLU A 197 18.35 -1.12 22.66
CA GLU A 197 19.61 -0.54 23.17
C GLU A 197 20.57 -0.15 22.04
N TYR A 198 20.50 -0.81 20.89
CA TYR A 198 21.35 -0.60 19.73
C TYR A 198 20.54 -0.67 18.42
N LEU A 199 21.15 -0.24 17.30
CA LEU A 199 20.57 -0.37 15.97
C LEU A 199 21.06 -1.66 15.29
N PRO A 200 20.20 -2.38 14.54
CA PRO A 200 20.65 -3.47 13.68
C PRO A 200 21.65 -2.95 12.63
N LYS A 201 22.57 -3.83 12.19
CA LYS A 201 23.57 -3.48 11.16
C LYS A 201 22.91 -3.11 9.85
N SER A 202 21.76 -3.72 9.51
CA SER A 202 20.97 -3.34 8.34
C SER A 202 20.49 -1.89 8.39
N LEU A 203 20.10 -1.39 9.56
CA LEU A 203 19.66 -0.01 9.72
C LEU A 203 20.83 0.97 9.68
N GLU A 204 21.98 0.59 10.26
CA GLU A 204 23.23 1.35 10.11
C GLU A 204 23.62 1.51 8.64
N LYS A 205 23.63 0.41 7.87
CA LYS A 205 23.85 0.42 6.41
C LYS A 205 22.82 1.27 5.66
N ALA A 206 21.57 1.27 6.09
CA ALA A 206 20.53 2.10 5.49
C ALA A 206 20.78 3.61 5.73
N ILE A 207 21.27 3.99 6.92
CA ILE A 207 21.68 5.37 7.22
C ILE A 207 22.88 5.77 6.35
N GLN A 208 23.90 4.91 6.22
CA GLN A 208 25.04 5.12 5.33
C GLN A 208 24.60 5.30 3.87
N SER A 209 23.67 4.48 3.40
CA SER A 209 23.08 4.60 2.06
C SER A 209 22.32 5.91 1.87
N PHE A 210 21.65 6.42 2.90
CA PHE A 210 21.00 7.72 2.83
C PHE A 210 22.01 8.87 2.72
N ILE A 211 23.14 8.78 3.43
CA ILE A 211 24.25 9.75 3.34
C ILE A 211 24.83 9.76 1.90
N LEU A 212 25.15 8.59 1.35
CA LEU A 212 25.64 8.45 -0.04
C LEU A 212 24.62 9.02 -1.03
N THR A 213 23.34 8.69 -0.86
CA THR A 213 22.26 9.21 -1.70
C THR A 213 22.20 10.73 -1.64
N CYS A 214 22.33 11.34 -0.46
CA CYS A 214 22.38 12.80 -0.32
C CYS A 214 23.57 13.39 -1.10
N ALA A 215 24.76 12.80 -1.00
CA ALA A 215 25.95 13.28 -1.70
C ALA A 215 25.82 13.18 -3.23
N ILE A 216 25.38 12.03 -3.75
CA ILE A 216 25.22 11.82 -5.19
C ILE A 216 24.10 12.73 -5.75
N ARG A 217 22.99 12.90 -5.03
CA ARG A 217 21.93 13.82 -5.44
C ARG A 217 22.42 15.26 -5.55
N ARG A 218 23.35 15.69 -4.69
CA ARG A 218 23.97 17.02 -4.80
C ARG A 218 24.78 17.16 -6.08
N LEU A 219 25.59 16.16 -6.43
CA LEU A 219 26.33 16.14 -7.71
C LEU A 219 25.41 16.20 -8.94
N ARG A 220 24.21 15.65 -8.84
CA ARG A 220 23.17 15.70 -9.88
C ARG A 220 22.36 17.00 -9.89
N GLY A 221 22.73 18.01 -9.10
CA GLY A 221 22.07 19.32 -9.06
C GLY A 221 20.82 19.38 -8.19
N HIS A 222 20.61 18.40 -7.29
CA HIS A 222 19.48 18.38 -6.35
C HIS A 222 19.82 18.99 -4.98
N GLU A 223 20.80 19.90 -4.89
CA GLU A 223 21.28 20.49 -3.64
C GLU A 223 20.19 21.23 -2.84
N ASN A 224 19.26 21.89 -3.54
CA ASN A 224 18.14 22.64 -2.96
C ASN A 224 16.82 21.86 -2.99
N LYS A 225 16.85 20.56 -3.35
CA LYS A 225 15.67 19.70 -3.31
C LYS A 225 15.57 18.99 -1.98
N HIS A 226 14.35 18.61 -1.61
CA HIS A 226 14.12 17.76 -0.45
C HIS A 226 14.60 16.34 -0.71
N ASN A 227 15.13 15.70 0.34
CA ASN A 227 15.55 14.32 0.36
C ASN A 227 15.09 13.70 1.67
N SER A 228 14.47 12.53 1.64
CA SER A 228 14.01 11.91 2.87
C SER A 228 14.32 10.42 2.96
N MET A 229 14.48 9.95 4.19
CA MET A 229 14.52 8.55 4.56
C MET A 229 13.35 8.24 5.48
N LEU A 230 12.69 7.11 5.26
CA LEU A 230 11.60 6.61 6.10
C LEU A 230 12.10 5.43 6.94
N ILE A 231 11.94 5.50 8.26
CA ILE A 231 12.17 4.37 9.18
C ILE A 231 10.85 4.01 9.85
N HIS A 232 10.30 2.85 9.49
CA HIS A 232 9.03 2.34 10.00
C HIS A 232 9.22 1.01 10.73
N VAL A 233 9.49 1.10 12.04
CA VAL A 233 9.86 -0.05 12.88
C VAL A 233 8.90 -0.30 14.06
N ALA A 234 8.16 0.70 14.54
CA ALA A 234 7.31 0.56 15.72
C ALA A 234 6.02 1.41 15.70
N LEU A 235 5.01 0.92 16.42
CA LEU A 235 3.72 1.63 16.60
C LEU A 235 3.67 2.47 17.87
N LEU A 236 4.37 2.04 18.92
CA LEU A 236 4.33 2.71 20.22
C LEU A 236 5.20 3.96 20.18
N VAL A 237 4.68 5.05 20.70
CA VAL A 237 5.36 6.36 20.74
C VAL A 237 6.72 6.26 21.43
N LYS A 238 6.81 5.56 22.58
CA LYS A 238 8.08 5.32 23.28
C LYS A 238 9.14 4.61 22.42
N TRP A 239 8.70 3.64 21.61
CA TRP A 239 9.60 2.91 20.72
C TRP A 239 10.09 3.79 19.57
N ILE A 240 9.17 4.54 18.95
CA ILE A 240 9.51 5.49 17.88
C ILE A 240 10.55 6.50 18.39
N ASP A 241 10.31 7.04 19.58
CA ASP A 241 11.16 8.01 20.23
C ASP A 241 12.55 7.46 20.55
N ARG A 242 12.62 6.27 21.17
CA ARG A 242 13.89 5.59 21.44
C ARG A 242 14.69 5.33 20.17
N VAL A 243 14.05 4.79 19.14
CA VAL A 243 14.70 4.52 17.85
C VAL A 243 15.18 5.82 17.21
N ALA A 244 14.40 6.90 17.29
CA ALA A 244 14.81 8.21 16.78
C ALA A 244 16.06 8.75 17.50
N SER A 245 16.17 8.56 18.83
CA SER A 245 17.39 8.92 19.57
C SER A 245 18.61 8.15 19.08
N LEU A 246 18.50 6.82 18.99
CA LEU A 246 19.59 5.96 18.51
C LEU A 246 20.02 6.29 17.07
N VAL A 247 19.05 6.52 16.18
CA VAL A 247 19.30 6.93 14.78
C VAL A 247 20.00 8.29 14.74
N ASN A 248 19.58 9.24 15.56
CA ASN A 248 20.20 10.56 15.64
C ASN A 248 21.62 10.52 16.20
N GLU A 249 21.86 9.72 17.24
CA GLU A 249 23.20 9.48 17.80
C GLU A 249 24.13 8.91 16.72
N LYS A 250 23.69 7.84 16.03
CA LYS A 250 24.48 7.19 14.98
C LYS A 250 24.70 8.07 13.76
N THR A 251 23.69 8.86 13.37
CA THR A 251 23.82 9.83 12.28
C THR A 251 24.84 10.93 12.62
N LYS A 252 24.86 11.40 13.88
CA LYS A 252 25.85 12.39 14.35
C LYS A 252 27.26 11.80 14.42
N GLU A 253 27.39 10.55 14.86
CA GLU A 253 28.64 9.80 14.85
C GLU A 253 29.23 9.77 13.42
N TYR A 254 28.46 9.27 12.44
CA TYR A 254 28.91 9.25 11.04
C TYR A 254 29.23 10.65 10.52
N ALA A 255 28.40 11.66 10.82
CA ALA A 255 28.64 13.03 10.39
C ALA A 255 29.96 13.60 10.97
N ASN A 256 30.29 13.26 12.22
CA ASN A 256 31.56 13.64 12.84
C ASN A 256 32.73 12.93 12.18
N SER A 257 32.67 11.61 12.00
CA SER A 257 33.73 10.81 11.39
C SER A 257 34.01 11.25 9.93
N ILE A 258 32.97 11.58 9.17
CA ILE A 258 33.09 12.13 7.81
C ILE A 258 33.74 13.54 7.83
N ARG A 259 33.40 14.39 8.82
CA ARG A 259 34.01 15.71 8.95
C ARG A 259 35.50 15.63 9.27
N SER A 260 35.89 14.67 10.11
CA SER A 260 37.29 14.40 10.47
C SER A 260 38.07 13.60 9.44
N GLU A 261 37.44 13.21 8.32
CA GLU A 261 38.03 12.34 7.29
C GLU A 261 38.57 11.03 7.87
N ASP A 262 37.81 10.44 8.78
CA ASP A 262 38.13 9.13 9.34
C ASP A 262 38.23 8.07 8.23
N ALA A 263 39.33 7.32 8.23
CA ALA A 263 39.65 6.40 7.13
C ALA A 263 38.72 5.18 7.11
N GLU A 264 38.27 4.71 8.27
CA GLU A 264 37.44 3.51 8.40
C GLU A 264 36.04 3.79 7.83
N ILE A 265 35.39 4.87 8.27
CA ILE A 265 34.05 5.21 7.75
C ILE A 265 34.08 5.55 6.25
N LEU A 266 35.14 6.21 5.77
CA LEU A 266 35.26 6.54 4.35
C LEU A 266 35.46 5.28 3.50
N GLN A 267 36.18 4.29 4.02
CA GLN A 267 36.35 3.00 3.36
C GLN A 267 35.04 2.21 3.35
N GLU A 268 34.29 2.17 4.46
CA GLU A 268 32.97 1.53 4.50
C GLU A 268 31.99 2.15 3.49
N LEU A 269 31.94 3.49 3.42
CA LEU A 269 31.09 4.20 2.47
C LEU A 269 31.53 3.97 1.01
N LYS A 270 32.84 3.83 0.77
CA LYS A 270 33.38 3.51 -0.55
C LYS A 270 32.98 2.11 -0.97
N GLU A 271 33.16 1.13 -0.09
CA GLU A 271 32.77 -0.25 -0.35
C GLU A 271 31.28 -0.35 -0.64
N LEU A 272 30.45 0.33 0.16
CA LEU A 272 29.01 0.40 -0.09
C LEU A 272 28.68 1.06 -1.43
N TYR A 273 29.40 2.11 -1.82
CA TYR A 273 29.22 2.74 -3.12
C TYR A 273 29.54 1.78 -4.29
N GLU A 274 30.69 1.12 -4.22
CA GLU A 274 31.18 0.24 -5.30
C GLU A 274 30.40 -1.08 -5.39
N THR A 275 29.98 -1.64 -4.26
CA THR A 275 29.30 -2.94 -4.20
C THR A 275 27.79 -2.87 -4.32
N ASP A 276 27.17 -1.74 -3.93
CA ASP A 276 25.72 -1.56 -3.98
C ASP A 276 25.30 -0.54 -5.04
N PHE A 277 25.79 0.70 -4.94
CA PHE A 277 25.28 1.81 -5.75
C PHE A 277 25.61 1.69 -7.23
N VAL A 278 26.83 1.31 -7.57
CA VAL A 278 27.26 1.15 -8.97
C VAL A 278 26.44 0.06 -9.68
N PRO A 279 26.38 -1.20 -9.18
CA PRO A 279 25.57 -2.24 -9.80
C PRO A 279 24.07 -1.91 -9.87
N THR A 280 23.53 -1.26 -8.83
CA THR A 280 22.12 -0.81 -8.84
C THR A 280 21.86 0.21 -9.93
N THR A 281 22.81 1.12 -10.16
CA THR A 281 22.67 2.15 -11.19
C THR A 281 22.63 1.52 -12.57
N ASP A 282 23.52 0.56 -12.84
CA ASP A 282 23.55 -0.19 -14.09
C ASP A 282 22.23 -0.94 -14.32
N ASN A 283 21.79 -1.73 -13.33
CA ASN A 283 20.54 -2.49 -13.41
C ASN A 283 19.33 -1.58 -13.64
N VAL A 284 19.24 -0.45 -12.95
CA VAL A 284 18.12 0.48 -13.08
C VAL A 284 18.14 1.16 -14.45
N LEU A 285 19.30 1.53 -14.98
CA LEU A 285 19.41 2.11 -16.33
C LEU A 285 19.03 1.11 -17.43
N GLU A 286 19.31 -0.18 -17.25
CA GLU A 286 18.94 -1.25 -18.18
C GLU A 286 17.43 -1.55 -18.16
N ASN A 287 16.81 -1.53 -16.97
CA ASN A 287 15.41 -1.96 -16.78
C ASN A 287 14.38 -0.81 -16.76
N LEU A 288 14.82 0.45 -16.87
CA LEU A 288 13.93 1.59 -16.96
C LEU A 288 13.29 1.71 -18.36
N ASP A 289 11.95 1.79 -18.41
CA ASP A 289 11.20 2.04 -19.66
C ASP A 289 11.50 3.41 -20.32
N TYR A 290 12.34 4.26 -19.71
CA TYR A 290 12.66 5.60 -20.19
C TYR A 290 14.09 6.00 -19.85
N LYS A 291 14.68 6.86 -20.69
CA LYS A 291 16.01 7.43 -20.44
C LYS A 291 15.92 8.69 -19.59
N ASP A 292 16.51 8.66 -18.39
CA ASP A 292 16.67 9.85 -17.55
C ASP A 292 18.07 10.45 -17.70
N ILE A 293 18.19 11.53 -18.47
CA ILE A 293 19.46 12.24 -18.72
C ILE A 293 20.11 12.84 -17.45
N ARG A 294 19.37 12.90 -16.34
CA ARG A 294 19.86 13.43 -15.06
C ARG A 294 20.59 12.36 -14.25
N ILE A 295 20.35 11.08 -14.53
CA ILE A 295 21.09 9.98 -13.92
C ILE A 295 22.47 9.97 -14.57
N LYS A 296 23.47 10.35 -13.78
CA LYS A 296 24.88 10.33 -14.16
C LYS A 296 25.64 9.52 -13.13
N GLU A 297 26.55 8.69 -13.62
CA GLU A 297 27.57 8.07 -12.80
C GLU A 297 28.62 9.09 -12.40
N HIS A 298 29.11 8.96 -11.18
CA HIS A 298 30.13 9.82 -10.62
C HIS A 298 31.27 8.95 -10.08
N SER A 299 32.48 9.47 -10.07
CA SER A 299 33.60 8.80 -9.41
C SER A 299 33.48 8.87 -7.89
N TRP A 300 34.09 7.92 -7.18
CA TRP A 300 34.14 7.95 -5.71
C TRP A 300 34.71 9.26 -5.17
N GLU A 301 35.74 9.83 -5.81
CA GLU A 301 36.36 11.08 -5.34
C GLU A 301 35.41 12.27 -5.44
N GLU A 302 34.56 12.32 -6.48
CA GLU A 302 33.50 13.34 -6.59
C GLU A 302 32.46 13.17 -5.48
N VAL A 303 32.02 11.94 -5.21
CA VAL A 303 31.05 11.62 -4.14
C VAL A 303 31.63 12.00 -2.78
N LYS A 304 32.88 11.61 -2.51
CA LYS A 304 33.62 11.93 -1.29
C LYS A 304 33.71 13.44 -1.06
N GLY A 305 33.92 14.22 -2.11
CA GLY A 305 33.97 15.70 -2.06
C GLY A 305 32.67 16.35 -1.56
N GLU A 306 31.52 15.70 -1.75
CA GLU A 306 30.20 16.23 -1.33
C GLU A 306 29.70 15.66 0.01
N LEU A 307 30.31 14.59 0.55
CA LEU A 307 29.88 13.94 1.80
C LEU A 307 29.76 14.91 2.97
N LYS A 308 30.76 15.78 3.18
CA LYS A 308 30.77 16.75 4.28
C LYS A 308 29.57 17.71 4.23
N LYS A 309 29.25 18.19 3.03
CA LYS A 309 28.10 19.09 2.81
C LYS A 309 26.77 18.34 2.97
N ALA A 310 26.71 17.10 2.48
CA ALA A 310 25.52 16.25 2.60
C ALA A 310 25.14 16.00 4.06
N VAL A 311 26.08 15.52 4.90
CA VAL A 311 25.79 15.19 6.31
C VAL A 311 25.44 16.39 7.17
N SER A 312 25.89 17.59 6.78
CA SER A 312 25.61 18.82 7.52
C SER A 312 24.16 19.27 7.41
N LYS A 313 23.41 18.73 6.44
CA LYS A 313 22.01 19.05 6.17
C LYS A 313 21.03 17.99 6.72
N ILE A 314 21.53 16.83 7.15
CA ILE A 314 20.69 15.72 7.59
C ILE A 314 20.12 16.03 8.98
N ASP A 315 18.80 16.06 9.07
CA ASP A 315 18.04 16.17 10.31
C ASP A 315 17.30 14.87 10.60
N VAL A 316 17.17 14.49 11.87
CA VAL A 316 16.39 13.32 12.28
C VAL A 316 15.13 13.81 12.97
N ARG A 317 13.97 13.23 12.63
CA ARG A 317 12.68 13.65 13.19
C ARG A 317 11.86 12.46 13.66
N SER A 318 11.28 12.59 14.85
CA SER A 318 10.32 11.64 15.39
C SER A 318 8.90 12.07 15.04
N VAL A 319 8.16 11.21 14.32
CA VAL A 319 6.83 11.55 13.79
C VAL A 319 5.76 10.65 14.43
N HIS A 320 5.04 11.22 15.39
CA HIS A 320 3.97 10.53 16.12
C HIS A 320 2.86 11.47 16.60
N GLY A 321 1.76 10.91 17.11
CA GLY A 321 0.53 11.67 17.42
C GLY A 321 0.46 12.39 18.77
N THR A 322 1.44 12.18 19.64
CA THR A 322 1.43 12.74 21.00
C THR A 322 1.93 14.18 21.02
N ARG A 323 1.20 15.08 21.71
CA ARG A 323 1.58 16.48 21.96
C ARG A 323 2.35 16.71 23.26
N SER A 324 2.40 15.69 24.13
CA SER A 324 3.09 15.73 25.42
C SER A 324 4.49 15.13 25.30
N THR A 325 5.52 15.96 25.49
CA THR A 325 6.95 15.58 25.36
C THR A 325 7.62 15.24 26.70
N THR A 326 6.90 15.36 27.81
CA THR A 326 7.41 15.28 29.19
C THR A 326 8.06 13.94 29.59
N ASN A 327 7.86 12.87 28.84
CA ASN A 327 8.42 11.52 29.11
C ASN A 327 9.11 10.91 27.87
N LEU A 328 9.62 11.74 26.96
CA LEU A 328 10.27 11.33 25.71
C LEU A 328 11.75 11.75 25.74
N GLU A 329 12.62 10.86 25.28
CA GLU A 329 14.07 11.05 25.16
C GLU A 329 14.42 11.94 23.95
N TYR A 330 13.63 11.89 22.87
CA TYR A 330 13.87 12.66 21.66
C TYR A 330 12.94 13.86 21.54
N HIS A 331 13.50 15.08 21.64
CA HIS A 331 12.71 16.31 21.69
C HIS A 331 12.41 16.96 20.33
N ASN A 332 12.93 16.43 19.21
CA ASN A 332 12.65 16.96 17.87
C ASN A 332 11.41 16.31 17.24
N ILE A 333 10.24 16.65 17.81
CA ILE A 333 8.92 16.19 17.38
C ILE A 333 8.28 17.32 16.59
N GLU A 334 8.59 17.40 15.30
CA GLU A 334 8.01 18.38 14.39
C GLU A 334 7.32 17.69 13.21
N GLU A 335 6.14 18.20 12.84
CA GLU A 335 5.58 17.90 11.53
C GLU A 335 6.54 18.39 10.43
N ILE A 336 6.75 17.57 9.41
CA ILE A 336 7.65 17.90 8.31
C ILE A 336 6.94 18.94 7.43
N ASP A 337 7.29 20.21 7.59
CA ASP A 337 6.79 21.32 6.79
C ASP A 337 7.84 21.78 5.79
N TYR A 338 7.79 21.22 4.58
CA TYR A 338 8.74 21.53 3.51
C TYR A 338 8.70 23.00 3.06
N ASN A 339 7.56 23.69 3.23
CA ASN A 339 7.42 25.09 2.81
C ASN A 339 8.32 26.04 3.62
N ARG A 340 8.77 25.63 4.81
CA ARG A 340 9.70 26.42 5.64
C ARG A 340 11.17 26.27 5.22
N HIS A 341 11.46 25.37 4.29
CA HIS A 341 12.82 24.99 3.90
C HIS A 341 13.07 25.26 2.41
N GLU A 342 13.15 26.55 2.04
CA GLU A 342 13.38 26.97 0.64
C GLU A 342 14.65 26.39 0.01
N ASN A 343 15.68 26.14 0.83
CA ASN A 343 16.93 25.53 0.40
C ASN A 343 16.91 23.99 0.41
N GLY A 344 15.73 23.37 0.48
CA GLY A 344 15.55 21.92 0.60
C GLY A 344 15.87 21.37 2.00
N LEU A 345 15.35 20.19 2.31
CA LEU A 345 15.50 19.52 3.62
C LEU A 345 15.96 18.08 3.40
N SER A 346 17.03 17.66 4.07
CA SER A 346 17.43 16.25 4.13
C SER A 346 16.98 15.67 5.47
N VAL A 347 15.99 14.79 5.49
CA VAL A 347 15.37 14.32 6.74
C VAL A 347 15.28 12.81 6.86
N ILE A 348 15.64 12.27 8.02
CA ILE A 348 15.34 10.89 8.41
C ILE A 348 14.11 10.92 9.32
N ALA A 349 12.98 10.46 8.78
CA ALA A 349 11.71 10.42 9.49
C ALA A 349 11.50 9.04 10.13
N VAL A 350 11.47 9.00 11.46
CA VAL A 350 11.23 7.79 12.25
C VAL A 350 9.81 7.81 12.79
N GLY A 351 9.03 6.75 12.55
CA GLY A 351 7.63 6.74 12.98
C GLY A 351 6.86 5.47 12.66
N GLY A 352 5.57 5.52 12.98
CA GLY A 352 4.63 4.40 12.81
C GLY A 352 3.50 4.74 11.84
N SER A 353 2.27 4.44 12.22
CA SER A 353 1.07 4.63 11.36
C SER A 353 0.82 6.05 10.87
N ARG A 354 1.32 7.09 11.56
CA ARG A 354 1.23 8.48 11.08
C ARG A 354 2.14 8.77 9.88
N LEU A 355 3.31 8.12 9.79
CA LEU A 355 4.16 8.23 8.60
C LEU A 355 3.60 7.43 7.42
N SER A 356 2.77 6.43 7.73
CA SER A 356 2.21 5.57 6.71
C SER A 356 1.01 6.22 5.97
N ARG A 357 0.32 7.20 6.59
CA ARG A 357 -0.81 7.95 6.00
C ARG A 357 -0.82 9.43 6.37
N GLY A 358 -0.94 10.30 5.36
CA GLY A 358 -1.29 11.72 5.55
C GLY A 358 -0.13 12.70 5.69
N ILE A 359 1.13 12.22 5.62
CA ILE A 359 2.33 13.07 5.57
C ILE A 359 3.04 12.78 4.25
N THR A 360 3.28 13.84 3.47
CA THR A 360 4.09 13.76 2.26
C THR A 360 5.56 13.65 2.67
N LEU A 361 6.31 12.71 2.09
CA LEU A 361 7.77 12.62 2.23
C LEU A 361 8.41 12.96 0.88
N GLU A 362 8.75 14.23 0.69
CA GLU A 362 9.30 14.71 -0.56
C GLU A 362 10.74 14.23 -0.77
N GLY A 363 10.97 13.68 -1.96
CA GLY A 363 12.28 13.16 -2.31
C GLY A 363 12.68 11.93 -1.49
N LEU A 364 11.73 11.12 -1.03
CA LEU A 364 12.01 9.84 -0.36
C LEU A 364 12.98 9.02 -1.19
N SER A 365 14.11 8.59 -0.65
CA SER A 365 15.09 7.76 -1.37
C SER A 365 15.37 6.45 -0.66
N VAL A 366 15.50 6.45 0.67
CA VAL A 366 15.75 5.23 1.45
C VAL A 366 14.54 4.93 2.34
N SER A 367 14.07 3.69 2.32
CA SER A 367 12.98 3.22 3.18
C SER A 367 13.43 1.99 3.96
N TYR A 368 13.35 2.03 5.28
CA TYR A 368 13.60 0.91 6.18
C TYR A 368 12.28 0.50 6.83
N TYR A 369 11.76 -0.64 6.43
CA TYR A 369 10.35 -0.99 6.62
C TYR A 369 10.22 -2.42 7.17
N LEU A 370 9.92 -2.55 8.46
CA LEU A 370 9.88 -3.86 9.14
C LEU A 370 8.47 -4.35 9.49
N ARG A 371 7.49 -3.44 9.50
CA ARG A 371 6.13 -3.75 9.93
C ARG A 371 5.14 -3.37 8.88
N THR A 372 4.14 -4.22 8.71
CA THR A 372 3.07 -3.95 7.78
C THR A 372 1.72 -4.52 8.20
N THR A 373 0.67 -4.15 7.47
CA THR A 373 -0.67 -4.73 7.59
C THR A 373 -0.82 -5.90 6.61
N LYS A 374 -1.67 -6.86 6.97
CA LYS A 374 -2.07 -7.96 6.08
C LYS A 374 -3.16 -7.57 5.09
N MET A 375 -3.49 -6.28 4.95
CA MET A 375 -4.57 -5.81 4.07
C MET A 375 -3.98 -5.18 2.80
N TYR A 376 -4.44 -5.57 1.60
CA TYR A 376 -3.85 -5.08 0.34
C TYR A 376 -3.98 -3.56 0.21
N ASP A 377 -5.19 -3.04 0.38
CA ASP A 377 -5.52 -1.60 0.34
C ASP A 377 -4.56 -0.81 1.25
N SER A 378 -4.44 -1.23 2.50
CA SER A 378 -3.55 -0.55 3.45
C SER A 378 -2.08 -0.73 3.08
N LEU A 379 -1.65 -1.90 2.60
CA LEU A 379 -0.27 -2.12 2.18
C LEU A 379 0.12 -1.21 1.01
N MET A 380 -0.74 -1.10 -0.01
CA MET A 380 -0.50 -0.25 -1.18
C MET A 380 -0.40 1.22 -0.82
N GLN A 381 -1.28 1.70 0.06
CA GLN A 381 -1.22 3.08 0.56
C GLN A 381 0.03 3.37 1.40
N MET A 382 0.62 2.34 2.02
CA MET A 382 1.87 2.47 2.79
C MET A 382 3.12 2.48 1.90
N GLY A 383 3.02 2.01 0.65
CA GLY A 383 4.10 1.98 -0.34
C GLY A 383 4.51 3.37 -0.84
N ARG A 384 5.05 4.22 0.04
CA ARG A 384 5.49 5.59 -0.27
C ARG A 384 6.66 5.65 -1.25
N TRP A 385 7.28 4.50 -1.53
CA TRP A 385 8.34 4.38 -2.51
C TRP A 385 7.83 4.37 -3.97
N PHE A 386 6.52 4.32 -4.22
CA PHE A 386 5.96 4.61 -5.54
C PHE A 386 5.96 6.11 -5.84
N GLY A 387 6.08 6.49 -7.10
CA GLY A 387 6.00 7.90 -7.50
C GLY A 387 7.00 8.33 -8.57
N TYR A 388 7.04 9.64 -8.79
CA TYR A 388 8.01 10.28 -9.68
C TYR A 388 9.35 10.48 -8.95
N ARG A 389 10.44 10.05 -9.60
CA ARG A 389 11.80 10.06 -9.01
C ARG A 389 12.84 10.62 -9.98
N PRO A 390 12.63 11.83 -10.51
CA PRO A 390 13.46 12.40 -11.57
C PRO A 390 14.94 12.47 -11.16
N GLY A 391 15.82 11.74 -11.85
CA GLY A 391 17.27 11.79 -11.64
C GLY A 391 17.81 11.06 -10.41
N TYR A 392 17.01 10.26 -9.71
CA TYR A 392 17.47 9.52 -8.52
C TYR A 392 16.78 8.15 -8.29
N VAL A 393 16.14 7.56 -9.30
CA VAL A 393 15.51 6.21 -9.18
C VAL A 393 16.52 5.17 -8.71
N ASP A 394 17.69 5.17 -9.34
CA ASP A 394 18.87 4.35 -9.06
C ASP A 394 19.44 4.55 -7.65
N LEU A 395 19.10 5.69 -7.03
CA LEU A 395 19.52 6.00 -5.68
C LEU A 395 18.51 5.53 -4.62
N CYS A 396 17.45 4.84 -5.02
CA CYS A 396 16.44 4.38 -4.09
C CYS A 396 16.84 3.04 -3.46
N ARG A 397 16.58 2.87 -2.16
CA ARG A 397 16.73 1.58 -1.47
C ARG A 397 15.52 1.29 -0.60
N LEU A 398 15.01 0.07 -0.71
CA LEU A 398 13.96 -0.49 0.13
C LEU A 398 14.56 -1.62 0.96
N TYR A 399 14.90 -1.30 2.21
CA TYR A 399 15.26 -2.27 3.22
C TYR A 399 13.98 -2.84 3.83
N THR A 400 13.69 -4.11 3.57
CA THR A 400 12.53 -4.80 4.16
C THR A 400 12.79 -6.31 4.26
N THR A 401 11.89 -7.05 4.90
CA THR A 401 12.01 -8.50 4.99
C THR A 401 11.55 -9.16 3.68
N GLU A 402 12.09 -10.34 3.35
CA GLU A 402 11.65 -11.10 2.17
C GLU A 402 10.13 -11.36 2.19
N GLN A 403 9.58 -11.67 3.37
CA GLN A 403 8.13 -11.85 3.53
C GLN A 403 7.32 -10.61 3.11
N ILE A 404 7.78 -9.41 3.47
CA ILE A 404 7.07 -8.18 3.08
C ILE A 404 7.23 -7.94 1.58
N PHE A 405 8.41 -8.21 1.02
CA PHE A 405 8.65 -8.13 -0.41
C PHE A 405 7.73 -9.07 -1.21
N GLU A 406 7.61 -10.34 -0.81
CA GLU A 406 6.70 -11.32 -1.41
C GLU A 406 5.24 -10.86 -1.34
N TRP A 407 4.82 -10.26 -0.22
CA TRP A 407 3.47 -9.72 -0.08
C TRP A 407 3.22 -8.58 -1.08
N PHE A 408 4.17 -7.66 -1.25
CA PHE A 408 4.06 -6.60 -2.25
C PHE A 408 4.06 -7.13 -3.68
N ASN A 409 4.90 -8.12 -3.99
CA ASN A 409 4.91 -8.78 -5.30
C ASN A 409 3.55 -9.42 -5.60
N HIS A 410 2.99 -10.21 -4.68
CA HIS A 410 1.68 -10.83 -4.86
C HIS A 410 0.55 -9.81 -5.04
N ILE A 411 0.58 -8.71 -4.28
CA ILE A 411 -0.41 -7.64 -4.39
C ILE A 411 -0.28 -6.91 -5.72
N THR A 412 0.95 -6.71 -6.20
CA THR A 412 1.23 -6.16 -7.51
C THR A 412 0.62 -7.03 -8.60
N MET A 413 0.85 -8.34 -8.57
CA MET A 413 0.23 -9.29 -9.50
C MET A 413 -1.30 -9.21 -9.48
N ALA A 414 -1.91 -9.26 -8.29
CA ALA A 414 -3.36 -9.18 -8.15
C ALA A 414 -3.94 -7.85 -8.67
N THR A 415 -3.17 -6.76 -8.57
CA THR A 415 -3.59 -5.43 -9.03
C THR A 415 -3.49 -5.30 -10.54
N GLU A 416 -2.40 -5.78 -11.13
CA GLU A 416 -2.22 -5.75 -12.58
C GLU A 416 -3.20 -6.70 -13.28
N GLU A 417 -3.48 -7.89 -12.72
CA GLU A 417 -4.55 -8.78 -13.22
C GLU A 417 -5.92 -8.08 -13.21
N MET A 418 -6.27 -7.43 -12.10
CA MET A 418 -7.53 -6.68 -11.98
C MET A 418 -7.61 -5.53 -12.99
N ARG A 419 -6.50 -4.81 -13.19
CA ARG A 419 -6.43 -3.72 -14.17
C ARG A 419 -6.62 -4.25 -15.59
N ASN A 420 -6.02 -5.39 -15.92
CA ASN A 420 -6.21 -6.04 -17.21
C ASN A 420 -7.68 -6.45 -17.40
N ASP A 421 -8.34 -7.03 -16.39
CA ASP A 421 -9.78 -7.33 -16.43
C ASP A 421 -10.61 -6.05 -16.75
N PHE A 422 -10.24 -4.87 -16.22
CA PHE A 422 -10.93 -3.61 -16.54
C PHE A 422 -10.66 -3.14 -17.98
N ASP A 423 -9.44 -3.26 -18.47
CA ASP A 423 -9.07 -2.89 -19.84
C ASP A 423 -9.80 -3.81 -20.85
N GLU A 424 -9.89 -5.12 -20.58
CA GLU A 424 -10.65 -6.10 -21.38
C GLU A 424 -12.15 -5.80 -21.40
N MET A 425 -12.73 -5.51 -20.23
CA MET A 425 -14.13 -5.10 -20.10
C MET A 425 -14.43 -3.85 -20.94
N THR A 426 -13.55 -2.86 -20.86
CA THR A 426 -13.68 -1.60 -21.60
C THR A 426 -13.55 -1.83 -23.11
N ALA A 427 -12.58 -2.62 -23.55
CA ALA A 427 -12.41 -2.99 -24.95
C ALA A 427 -13.63 -3.72 -25.51
N SER A 428 -14.26 -4.57 -24.68
CA SER A 428 -15.48 -5.31 -25.02
C SER A 428 -16.76 -4.48 -24.91
N HIS A 429 -16.68 -3.19 -24.56
CA HIS A 429 -17.83 -2.29 -24.34
C HIS A 429 -18.85 -2.82 -23.34
N GLN A 430 -18.40 -3.62 -22.36
CA GLN A 430 -19.25 -4.17 -21.31
C GLN A 430 -19.27 -3.25 -20.09
N ARG A 431 -20.41 -3.24 -19.39
CA ARG A 431 -20.54 -2.48 -18.14
C ARG A 431 -20.09 -3.34 -16.95
N PRO A 432 -19.54 -2.74 -15.88
CA PRO A 432 -19.11 -3.49 -14.70
C PRO A 432 -20.18 -4.37 -14.07
N LYS A 433 -21.45 -3.93 -14.09
CA LYS A 433 -22.57 -4.75 -13.60
C LYS A 433 -22.81 -6.03 -14.41
N ASP A 434 -22.41 -6.04 -15.67
CA ASP A 434 -22.62 -7.15 -16.61
C ASP A 434 -21.36 -8.06 -16.73
N PHE A 435 -20.16 -7.56 -16.38
CA PHE A 435 -18.86 -8.24 -16.60
C PHE A 435 -18.44 -9.21 -15.47
N ARG A 436 -18.93 -9.01 -14.23
CA ARG A 436 -18.52 -9.73 -13.00
C ARG A 436 -17.01 -9.73 -12.76
N LEU A 437 -16.56 -8.72 -12.02
CA LEU A 437 -15.14 -8.50 -11.69
C LEU A 437 -14.66 -9.43 -10.57
N LYS A 438 -13.39 -9.79 -10.61
CA LYS A 438 -12.71 -10.66 -9.62
C LYS A 438 -11.39 -10.05 -9.18
N VAL A 439 -10.90 -10.47 -8.02
CA VAL A 439 -9.58 -10.09 -7.51
C VAL A 439 -8.91 -11.32 -6.92
N ARG A 440 -7.64 -11.55 -7.27
CA ARG A 440 -6.85 -12.68 -6.77
C ARG A 440 -6.64 -12.60 -5.27
N ASN A 441 -7.01 -13.67 -4.58
CA ASN A 441 -6.80 -13.84 -3.14
C ASN A 441 -5.44 -14.48 -2.85
N HIS A 442 -4.83 -14.18 -1.70
CA HIS A 442 -3.55 -14.74 -1.26
C HIS A 442 -3.75 -15.79 -0.16
N HIS A 443 -3.88 -17.07 -0.52
CA HIS A 443 -3.89 -18.29 0.32
C HIS A 443 -4.12 -18.14 1.85
N GLY A 444 -5.10 -17.32 2.28
CA GLY A 444 -5.41 -17.04 3.70
C GLY A 444 -4.39 -16.21 4.50
N LEU A 445 -3.28 -15.75 3.89
CA LEU A 445 -2.23 -14.98 4.59
C LEU A 445 -2.52 -13.47 4.63
N MET A 446 -3.20 -12.96 3.59
CA MET A 446 -3.57 -11.56 3.45
C MET A 446 -5.05 -11.40 3.09
N THR A 447 -5.62 -10.23 3.36
CA THR A 447 -6.99 -9.88 3.03
C THR A 447 -7.00 -8.73 2.02
N ILE A 448 -7.85 -8.81 1.00
CA ILE A 448 -7.88 -7.83 -0.09
C ILE A 448 -8.28 -6.43 0.43
N THR A 449 -9.35 -6.34 1.20
CA THR A 449 -9.75 -5.13 1.93
C THR A 449 -10.19 -5.53 3.34
N SER A 450 -10.77 -4.61 4.13
CA SER A 450 -11.30 -4.97 5.44
C SER A 450 -12.42 -6.01 5.30
N LEU A 451 -12.45 -6.99 6.19
CA LEU A 451 -13.44 -8.09 6.15
C LEU A 451 -14.89 -7.57 6.13
N ALA A 452 -15.15 -6.44 6.79
CA ALA A 452 -16.46 -5.81 6.81
C ALA A 452 -16.92 -5.28 5.43
N LYS A 453 -15.99 -4.99 4.52
CA LYS A 453 -16.27 -4.56 3.14
C LYS A 453 -16.38 -5.74 2.15
N LEU A 454 -16.22 -6.98 2.63
CA LEU A 454 -16.29 -8.20 1.82
C LEU A 454 -17.60 -8.99 2.03
N ASN A 455 -18.57 -8.47 2.79
CA ASN A 455 -19.78 -9.23 3.14
C ASN A 455 -20.62 -9.68 1.94
N PHE A 456 -20.55 -8.96 0.82
CA PHE A 456 -21.27 -9.27 -0.42
C PHE A 456 -20.38 -9.97 -1.47
N SER A 457 -19.17 -10.37 -1.10
CA SER A 457 -18.25 -11.11 -1.97
C SER A 457 -18.49 -12.62 -1.88
N LYS A 458 -18.08 -13.35 -2.92
CA LYS A 458 -18.07 -14.82 -2.94
C LYS A 458 -16.67 -15.31 -3.28
N ASN A 459 -16.16 -16.24 -2.48
CA ASN A 459 -14.92 -16.93 -2.82
C ASN A 459 -15.21 -17.88 -3.99
N ILE A 460 -14.35 -17.80 -5.01
CA ILE A 460 -14.38 -18.67 -6.18
C ILE A 460 -13.00 -19.31 -6.31
N GLU A 461 -12.97 -20.59 -6.62
CA GLU A 461 -11.75 -21.30 -7.00
C GLU A 461 -11.75 -21.43 -8.51
N ILE A 462 -10.72 -20.88 -9.17
CA ILE A 462 -10.56 -20.95 -10.62
C ILE A 462 -9.35 -21.86 -10.88
N SER A 463 -9.59 -23.02 -11.47
CA SER A 463 -8.53 -23.89 -11.98
C SER A 463 -8.33 -23.65 -13.48
N PHE A 464 -7.08 -23.59 -13.93
CA PHE A 464 -6.72 -23.45 -15.35
C PHE A 464 -6.92 -24.74 -16.16
N SER A 465 -7.45 -25.80 -15.54
CA SER A 465 -7.60 -27.11 -16.17
C SER A 465 -8.72 -27.17 -17.22
N GLY A 466 -9.56 -26.13 -17.36
CA GLY A 466 -10.73 -26.12 -18.27
C GLY A 466 -11.74 -27.25 -18.03
N THR A 467 -11.49 -28.07 -17.01
CA THR A 467 -12.16 -29.30 -16.64
C THR A 467 -12.00 -29.45 -15.13
N ASN A 468 -13.03 -29.94 -14.45
CA ASN A 468 -12.93 -30.35 -13.05
C ASN A 468 -12.67 -31.87 -13.07
N PRO A 469 -11.42 -32.36 -12.97
CA PRO A 469 -11.17 -33.79 -12.96
C PRO A 469 -11.70 -34.38 -11.64
N GLN A 470 -12.98 -34.73 -11.65
CA GLN A 470 -13.52 -35.70 -10.72
C GLN A 470 -13.31 -37.09 -11.33
N THR A 471 -12.49 -37.91 -10.67
CA THR A 471 -12.40 -39.33 -10.98
C THR A 471 -13.72 -40.00 -10.63
N TYR A 472 -14.67 -40.02 -11.57
CA TYR A 472 -15.98 -40.64 -11.39
C TYR A 472 -15.93 -42.17 -11.60
N GLN A 473 -14.85 -42.68 -12.20
CA GLN A 473 -14.69 -44.09 -12.53
C GLN A 473 -13.28 -44.58 -12.20
N LEU A 474 -13.14 -45.24 -11.05
CA LEU A 474 -11.95 -46.02 -10.74
C LEU A 474 -12.01 -47.33 -11.55
N LEU A 475 -10.95 -47.67 -12.28
CA LEU A 475 -10.80 -48.98 -12.91
C LEU A 475 -10.71 -50.05 -11.82
N LYS A 476 -11.82 -50.76 -11.58
CA LYS A 476 -11.91 -51.86 -10.60
C LYS A 476 -11.40 -53.20 -11.13
N THR A 477 -10.76 -53.21 -12.31
CA THR A 477 -10.15 -54.43 -12.84
C THR A 477 -8.99 -54.85 -11.93
N LYS A 478 -8.85 -56.16 -11.72
CA LYS A 478 -7.81 -56.73 -10.86
C LYS A 478 -6.40 -56.25 -11.25
N SER A 479 -6.13 -56.19 -12.56
CA SER A 479 -4.86 -55.70 -13.10
C SER A 479 -4.58 -54.22 -12.78
N ALA A 480 -5.60 -53.35 -12.85
CA ALA A 480 -5.45 -51.93 -12.53
C ALA A 480 -5.22 -51.72 -11.03
N ILE A 481 -5.94 -52.47 -10.18
CA ILE A 481 -5.74 -52.42 -8.72
C ILE A 481 -4.34 -52.93 -8.34
N GLU A 482 -3.90 -54.04 -8.91
CA GLU A 482 -2.56 -54.59 -8.67
C GLU A 482 -1.45 -53.66 -9.17
N SER A 483 -1.61 -53.05 -10.34
CA SER A 483 -0.67 -52.08 -10.88
C SER A 483 -0.59 -50.82 -10.01
N ASN A 484 -1.73 -50.26 -9.61
CA ASN A 484 -1.78 -49.09 -8.73
C ASN A 484 -1.17 -49.38 -7.36
N PHE A 485 -1.43 -50.57 -6.81
CA PHE A 485 -0.83 -51.01 -5.55
C PHE A 485 0.69 -51.16 -5.68
N LYS A 486 1.19 -51.70 -6.79
CA LYS A 486 2.63 -51.82 -7.07
C LYS A 486 3.30 -50.45 -7.23
N ASN A 487 2.66 -49.51 -7.93
CA ASN A 487 3.15 -48.13 -8.08
C ASN A 487 3.18 -47.41 -6.72
N TYR A 488 2.15 -47.59 -5.91
CA TYR A 488 2.13 -47.08 -4.53
C TYR A 488 3.23 -47.69 -3.66
N GLN A 489 3.48 -49.00 -3.76
CA GLN A 489 4.61 -49.63 -3.07
C GLN A 489 5.96 -49.07 -3.53
N SER A 490 6.13 -48.83 -4.82
CA SER A 490 7.34 -48.18 -5.36
C SER A 490 7.52 -46.74 -4.86
N LEU A 491 6.42 -46.03 -4.62
CA LEU A 491 6.46 -44.69 -4.01
C LEU A 491 6.83 -44.76 -2.52
N LEU A 492 6.35 -45.77 -1.78
CA LEU A 492 6.68 -45.95 -0.37
C LEU A 492 8.18 -46.21 -0.13
N ASP A 493 8.90 -46.75 -1.10
CA ASP A 493 10.36 -46.87 -1.03
C ASP A 493 11.08 -45.51 -0.93
N ILE A 494 10.42 -44.40 -1.31
CA ILE A 494 10.93 -43.04 -1.09
C ILE A 494 10.88 -42.69 0.41
N GLY A 495 9.93 -43.25 1.16
CA GLY A 495 9.76 -43.06 2.61
C GLY A 495 10.73 -43.82 3.50
N ASN A 496 11.59 -44.68 2.94
CA ASN A 496 12.65 -45.38 3.67
C ASN A 496 13.90 -44.51 3.90
N LYS A 497 13.88 -43.24 3.48
CA LYS A 497 14.95 -42.27 3.77
C LYS A 497 14.70 -41.56 5.11
N PRO A 498 15.76 -41.14 5.81
CA PRO A 498 15.62 -40.37 7.04
C PRO A 498 14.77 -39.12 6.76
N PHE A 499 13.72 -38.96 7.56
CA PHE A 499 12.80 -37.85 7.47
C PHE A 499 12.95 -36.94 8.69
N GLU A 500 12.85 -35.63 8.45
CA GLU A 500 12.79 -34.64 9.51
C GLU A 500 11.32 -34.34 9.82
N ILE A 501 10.95 -34.53 11.09
CA ILE A 501 9.65 -34.11 11.57
C ILE A 501 9.70 -32.62 11.88
N ILE A 502 8.93 -31.81 11.15
CA ILE A 502 8.84 -30.37 11.42
C ILE A 502 7.62 -30.11 12.30
N LYS A 503 7.87 -29.77 13.57
CA LYS A 503 6.86 -29.33 14.53
C LYS A 503 6.84 -27.80 14.61
N HIS A 504 5.65 -27.22 14.74
CA HIS A 504 5.50 -25.77 14.89
C HIS A 504 5.85 -25.31 16.32
N LYS A 505 5.70 -26.19 17.32
CA LYS A 505 6.18 -26.03 18.70
C LYS A 505 6.64 -27.39 19.25
N GLU A 506 7.64 -27.41 20.13
CA GLU A 506 8.13 -28.66 20.73
C GLU A 506 7.05 -29.45 21.48
N SER A 507 6.03 -28.75 21.98
CA SER A 507 4.90 -29.30 22.73
C SER A 507 3.85 -30.05 21.89
N ASP A 508 3.97 -30.06 20.56
CA ASP A 508 2.96 -30.67 19.70
C ASP A 508 3.14 -32.20 19.65
N ASN A 509 2.09 -32.93 20.07
CA ASN A 509 2.09 -34.40 20.07
C ASN A 509 1.89 -35.02 18.69
N ILE A 510 1.41 -34.24 17.70
CA ILE A 510 1.14 -34.73 16.35
C ILE A 510 1.97 -33.90 15.37
N PRO A 511 2.85 -34.51 14.58
CA PRO A 511 3.64 -33.79 13.58
C PRO A 511 2.74 -33.26 12.46
N ARG A 512 2.93 -31.99 12.09
CA ARG A 512 2.13 -31.34 11.03
C ARG A 512 2.74 -31.55 9.64
N TYR A 513 4.07 -31.69 9.57
CA TYR A 513 4.79 -31.91 8.32
C TYR A 513 5.93 -32.92 8.53
N VAL A 514 6.21 -33.69 7.47
CA VAL A 514 7.36 -34.57 7.37
C VAL A 514 8.18 -34.10 6.16
N LEU A 515 9.42 -33.72 6.40
CA LEU A 515 10.35 -33.30 5.35
C LEU A 515 11.30 -34.46 5.05
N ILE A 516 11.25 -34.97 3.82
CA ILE A 516 12.21 -35.95 3.33
C ILE A 516 13.19 -35.21 2.43
N LYS A 517 14.46 -35.12 2.88
CA LYS A 517 15.54 -34.54 2.08
C LYS A 517 16.18 -35.63 1.21
N ASP A 518 16.81 -35.22 0.12
CA ASP A 518 17.58 -36.10 -0.78
C ASP A 518 16.79 -37.29 -1.35
N PHE A 519 15.54 -37.09 -1.77
CA PHE A 519 14.76 -38.13 -2.45
C PHE A 519 15.06 -38.19 -3.95
N ASP A 520 14.72 -39.33 -4.55
CA ASP A 520 14.87 -39.56 -5.99
C ASP A 520 13.75 -38.84 -6.76
N LYS A 521 14.10 -37.71 -7.39
CA LYS A 521 13.14 -36.84 -8.09
C LYS A 521 12.51 -37.54 -9.31
N GLU A 522 13.25 -38.43 -9.98
CA GLU A 522 12.74 -39.15 -11.15
C GLU A 522 11.62 -40.12 -10.78
N LYS A 523 11.69 -40.74 -9.60
CA LYS A 523 10.62 -41.63 -9.11
C LYS A 523 9.32 -40.89 -8.80
N ILE A 524 9.39 -39.66 -8.28
CA ILE A 524 8.20 -38.84 -8.06
C ILE A 524 7.62 -38.40 -9.41
N ALA A 525 8.46 -37.94 -10.33
CA ALA A 525 8.03 -37.58 -11.67
C ALA A 525 7.32 -38.76 -12.38
N THR A 526 7.93 -39.95 -12.33
CA THR A 526 7.37 -41.19 -12.93
C THR A 526 6.08 -41.67 -12.26
N PHE A 527 5.83 -41.31 -11.00
CA PHE A 527 4.57 -41.63 -10.31
C PHE A 527 3.45 -40.63 -10.65
N LEU A 528 3.82 -39.38 -10.96
CA LEU A 528 2.89 -38.31 -11.31
C LEU A 528 2.50 -38.32 -12.79
N ASP A 529 3.42 -38.78 -13.65
CA ASP A 529 3.16 -39.14 -15.05
C ASP A 529 2.37 -40.46 -15.15
#